data_AF-A0A1H3PT27-F1
#
_entry.id   AF-A0A1H3PT27-F1
#
_cell.length_a   1.000
_cell.length_b   1.000
_cell.length_c   1.000
_cell.angle_alpha   90.00
_cell.angle_beta   90.00
_cell.angle_gamma   90.00
#
_symmetry.space_group_name_H-M   'P 1'
#
loop_
_entity.id
_entity.type
_entity.pdbx_description
1 polymer ?
#
loop_
_entity_poly.entity_id
_entity_poly.type
_entity_poly.pdbx_seq_one_letter_code
_entity_poly.pdbx_strand_id
1 'polypeptide(L)'
;MARKASGIDQLVSARELLRTAKTAAELRAAQAVLLPLELEMSIEETAKAIGRSIRWTCSMRTRYCRVARGEENAPRMKRDLRNRA
;
A
#
# COMPACT_ATOMS: atom_id res chain seq x y z
N MET A 1 -14.49 -16.49 -13.32
CA MET A 1 -14.16 -16.15 -11.92
C MET A 1 -14.27 -14.64 -11.74
N ALA A 2 -15.32 -14.17 -11.07
CA ALA A 2 -15.51 -12.75 -10.80
C ALA A 2 -14.39 -12.26 -9.87
N ARG A 3 -13.42 -11.52 -10.40
CA ARG A 3 -12.45 -10.80 -9.55
C ARG A 3 -13.23 -9.68 -8.87
N LYS A 4 -13.61 -9.86 -7.60
CA LYS A 4 -14.12 -8.76 -6.76
C LYS A 4 -13.15 -7.58 -6.89
N ALA A 5 -13.67 -6.39 -7.14
CA ALA A 5 -12.89 -5.17 -7.32
C ALA A 5 -11.91 -5.02 -6.15
N SER A 6 -10.64 -5.38 -6.40
CA SER A 6 -9.64 -5.59 -5.37
C SER A 6 -9.11 -4.24 -4.89
N GLY A 7 -9.82 -3.59 -3.98
CA GLY A 7 -9.39 -2.30 -3.45
C GLY A 7 -10.38 -1.66 -2.48
N ILE A 8 -11.69 -1.79 -2.74
CA ILE A 8 -12.72 -1.11 -1.93
C ILE A 8 -12.70 -1.59 -0.48
N ASP A 9 -12.63 -2.91 -0.27
CA ASP A 9 -12.55 -3.50 1.09
C ASP A 9 -11.30 -3.03 1.86
N GLN A 10 -10.27 -2.57 1.16
CA GLN A 10 -8.99 -2.18 1.73
C GLN A 10 -8.86 -0.66 1.95
N LEU A 11 -9.86 0.12 1.53
CA LEU A 11 -9.91 1.56 1.73
C LEU A 11 -9.98 1.94 3.20
N VAL A 12 -10.82 1.24 3.98
CA VAL A 12 -10.97 1.49 5.42
C VAL A 12 -9.64 1.26 6.12
N SER A 13 -9.00 0.12 5.88
CA SER A 13 -7.68 -0.21 6.41
C SER A 13 -6.61 0.79 5.97
N ALA A 14 -6.63 1.23 4.71
CA ALA A 14 -5.67 2.21 4.19
C ALA A 14 -5.85 3.59 4.84
N ARG A 15 -7.08 3.99 5.13
CA ARG A 15 -7.41 5.25 5.82
C ARG A 15 -6.99 5.22 7.28
N GLU A 16 -7.19 4.09 7.97
CA GLU A 16 -6.67 3.88 9.32
C GLU A 16 -5.14 3.93 9.33
N LEU A 17 -4.49 3.23 8.39
CA LEU A 17 -3.04 3.22 8.27
C LEU A 17 -2.48 4.62 7.98
N LEU A 18 -3.18 5.44 7.20
CA LEU A 18 -2.79 6.83 6.96
C LEU A 18 -2.77 7.65 8.27
N ARG A 19 -3.76 7.45 9.15
CA ARG A 19 -3.85 8.14 10.44
C ARG A 19 -2.81 7.65 11.45
N THR A 20 -2.48 6.36 11.43
CA THR A 20 -1.55 5.75 12.40
C THR A 20 -0.11 5.65 11.90
N ALA A 21 0.15 5.99 10.63
CA ALA A 21 1.46 5.83 10.00
C ALA A 21 2.54 6.58 10.79
N LYS A 22 3.59 5.85 11.19
CA LYS A 22 4.76 6.42 11.88
C LYS A 22 5.95 6.55 10.95
N THR A 23 5.94 5.83 9.82
CA THR A 23 7.03 5.85 8.85
C THR A 23 6.57 6.38 7.50
N ALA A 24 7.50 7.02 6.80
CA ALA A 24 7.27 7.46 5.43
C ALA A 24 7.04 6.28 4.46
N ALA A 25 7.39 5.05 4.82
CA ALA A 25 7.06 3.87 4.02
C ALA A 25 5.59 3.48 4.18
N GLU A 26 5.09 3.47 5.42
CA GLU A 26 3.67 3.23 5.73
C GLU A 26 2.76 4.27 5.09
N LEU A 27 3.11 5.56 5.24
CA LEU A 27 2.32 6.65 4.67
C LEU A 27 2.17 6.51 3.15
N ARG A 28 3.26 6.22 2.45
CA ARG A 28 3.25 6.02 1.00
C ARG A 28 2.46 4.77 0.59
N ALA A 29 2.41 3.74 1.44
CA ALA A 29 1.63 2.52 1.18
C ALA A 29 0.13 2.78 1.27
N ALA A 30 -0.31 3.51 2.30
CA ALA A 30 -1.69 3.98 2.38
C ALA A 30 -2.05 4.86 1.19
N GLN A 31 -1.22 5.86 0.86
CA GLN A 31 -1.47 6.79 -0.23
C GLN A 31 -1.56 6.09 -1.61
N ALA A 32 -0.75 5.05 -1.86
CA ALA A 32 -0.79 4.30 -3.12
C ALA A 32 -2.11 3.55 -3.36
N VAL A 33 -2.92 3.34 -2.30
CA VAL A 33 -4.24 2.69 -2.37
C VAL A 33 -5.34 3.74 -2.31
N LEU A 34 -5.18 4.74 -1.43
CA LEU A 34 -6.20 5.74 -1.13
C LEU A 34 -6.34 6.79 -2.23
N LEU A 35 -5.23 7.31 -2.77
CA LEU A 35 -5.28 8.38 -3.78
C LEU A 35 -5.98 7.94 -5.08
N PRO A 36 -5.69 6.75 -5.66
CA PRO A 36 -6.37 6.33 -6.89
C PRO A 36 -7.86 5.99 -6.70
N LEU A 37 -8.25 5.57 -5.49
CA LEU A 37 -9.59 5.04 -5.23
C LEU A 37 -10.55 6.09 -4.65
N GLU A 38 -10.06 7.03 -3.86
CA GLU A 38 -10.90 8.08 -3.25
C GLU A 38 -10.86 9.40 -4.02
N LEU A 39 -9.72 9.72 -4.64
CA LEU A 39 -9.54 10.96 -5.40
C LEU A 39 -9.57 10.74 -6.91
N GLU A 40 -9.93 9.52 -7.34
CA GLU A 40 -9.99 9.09 -8.75
C GLU A 40 -8.70 9.40 -9.54
N MET A 41 -7.57 9.52 -8.85
CA MET A 41 -6.29 9.85 -9.46
C MET A 41 -5.79 8.69 -10.31
N SER A 42 -5.19 9.01 -11.45
CA SER A 42 -4.44 8.01 -12.21
C SER A 42 -3.25 7.49 -11.39
N ILE A 43 -2.75 6.30 -11.77
CA ILE A 43 -1.57 5.74 -11.11
C ILE A 43 -0.34 6.62 -11.39
N GLU A 44 -0.27 7.25 -12.57
CA GLU A 44 0.79 8.19 -12.92
C GLU A 44 0.80 9.41 -12.02
N GLU A 45 -0.35 10.04 -11.79
CA GLU A 45 -0.48 11.20 -10.91
C GLU A 45 -0.19 10.82 -9.46
N THR A 46 -0.68 9.66 -9.02
CA THR A 46 -0.40 9.13 -7.68
C THR A 46 1.10 8.90 -7.47
N ALA A 47 1.79 8.34 -8.47
CA ALA A 47 3.22 8.13 -8.43
C ALA A 47 4.00 9.45 -8.34
N LYS A 48 3.57 10.47 -9.09
CA LYS A 48 4.13 11.83 -9.00
C LYS A 48 3.92 12.44 -7.62
N ALA A 49 2.70 12.36 -7.07
CA ALA A 49 2.36 12.91 -5.75
C ALA A 49 3.18 12.27 -4.62
N ILE A 50 3.46 10.96 -4.73
CA ILE A 50 4.22 10.20 -3.74
C ILE A 50 5.75 10.32 -3.95
N GLY A 51 6.19 10.85 -5.10
CA GLY A 51 7.60 10.98 -5.48
C GLY A 51 8.26 9.64 -5.83
N ARG A 52 7.53 8.75 -6.50
CA ARG A 52 7.95 7.37 -6.80
C ARG A 52 7.65 7.00 -8.25
N SER A 53 8.24 5.90 -8.72
CA SER A 53 7.99 5.43 -10.08
C SER A 53 6.65 4.73 -10.19
N ILE A 54 6.02 4.81 -11.38
CA ILE A 54 4.73 4.17 -11.67
C ILE A 54 4.76 2.68 -11.34
N ARG A 55 5.81 1.97 -11.80
CA ARG A 55 5.99 0.54 -11.53
C ARG A 55 6.06 0.24 -10.04
N TRP A 56 6.73 1.09 -9.27
CA TRP A 56 6.84 0.93 -7.82
C TRP A 56 5.50 1.16 -7.12
N THR A 57 4.75 2.19 -7.53
CA THR A 57 3.40 2.48 -7.02
C THR A 57 2.44 1.33 -7.31
N CYS A 58 2.42 0.80 -8.54
CA CYS A 58 1.65 -0.40 -8.91
C CYS A 58 1.99 -1.60 -8.03
N SER A 59 3.29 -1.87 -7.86
CA SER A 59 3.79 -2.98 -7.04
C SER A 59 3.35 -2.81 -5.58
N MET A 60 3.47 -1.60 -5.04
CA MET A 60 3.05 -1.30 -3.67
C MET A 60 1.55 -1.46 -3.45
N ARG A 61 0.71 -0.97 -4.35
CA ARG A 61 -0.73 -1.14 -4.25
C ARG A 61 -1.11 -2.62 -4.26
N THR A 62 -0.54 -3.38 -5.19
CA THR A 62 -0.78 -4.82 -5.30
C THR A 62 -0.36 -5.55 -4.04
N ARG A 63 0.85 -5.24 -3.54
CA ARG A 63 1.40 -5.86 -2.34
C ARG A 63 0.59 -5.51 -1.10
N TYR A 64 0.17 -4.27 -0.94
CA TYR A 64 -0.69 -3.85 0.16
C TYR A 64 -1.98 -4.67 0.19
N CYS A 65 -2.65 -4.82 -0.96
CA CYS A 65 -3.85 -5.65 -1.06
C CYS A 65 -3.59 -7.12 -0.71
N ARG A 66 -2.45 -7.70 -1.09
CA ARG A 66 -2.07 -9.08 -0.72
C ARG A 66 -1.83 -9.23 0.77
N VAL A 67 -1.10 -8.30 1.38
CA VAL A 67 -0.83 -8.29 2.82
C VAL A 67 -2.14 -8.16 3.60
N ALA A 68 -3.01 -7.26 3.19
CA ALA A 68 -4.29 -7.04 3.87
C ALA A 68 -5.28 -8.21 3.71
N ARG A 69 -5.09 -9.05 2.69
CA ARG A 69 -5.80 -10.34 2.54
C ARG A 69 -5.16 -11.50 3.29
N GLY A 70 -3.99 -11.30 3.91
CA GLY A 70 -3.21 -12.36 4.53
C GLY A 70 -2.50 -13.29 3.54
N GLU A 71 -2.47 -12.96 2.24
CA GLU A 71 -1.79 -13.75 1.20
C GLU A 71 -0.26 -13.57 1.27
N GLU A 72 0.21 -12.45 1.82
CA GLU A 72 1.63 -12.14 1.98
C GLU A 72 1.91 -11.58 3.38
N ASN A 73 3.07 -11.92 3.95
CA ASN A 73 3.51 -11.33 5.22
C ASN A 73 3.87 -9.85 5.03
N ALA A 74 3.54 -9.02 6.02
CA ALA A 74 3.96 -7.63 6.07
C ALA A 74 5.50 -7.52 5.94
N PRO A 75 6.01 -6.43 5.32
CA PRO A 75 7.44 -6.23 5.17
C PRO A 75 8.12 -6.22 6.54
N ARG A 76 9.02 -7.20 6.75
CA ARG A 76 9.84 -7.26 7.96
C ARG A 76 10.77 -6.06 8.02
N MET A 77 10.84 -5.39 9.16
CA MET A 77 11.84 -4.35 9.34
C MET A 77 13.22 -4.98 9.38
N LYS A 78 14.25 -4.23 8.96
CA LYS A 78 15.65 -4.72 9.00
C LYS A 78 16.07 -5.25 10.37
N ARG A 79 15.52 -4.71 11.46
CA ARG A 79 15.74 -5.18 12.84
C ARG A 79 15.20 -6.60 13.08
N ASP A 80 14.05 -6.94 12.50
CA ASP A 80 13.42 -8.26 12.67
C ASP A 80 14.20 -9.35 11.91
N LEU A 81 15.02 -8.94 10.94
CA LEU A 81 15.88 -9.84 10.15
C LEU A 81 17.24 -10.08 10.81
N ARG A 82 17.65 -9.27 11.80
CA ARG A 82 18.97 -9.34 12.44
C ARG A 82 19.07 -10.38 13.56
N ASN A 83 17.95 -10.93 14.03
CA ASN A 83 17.96 -11.93 15.10
C ASN A 83 17.91 -13.35 14.54
N ARG A 84 19.08 -13.82 14.12
CA ARG A 84 19.42 -15.24 13.96
C ARG A 84 20.90 -15.40 14.33
N ALA A 85 21.18 -15.40 15.63
CA ALA A 85 22.43 -15.85 16.22
C ALA A 85 22.07 -16.68 17.45
#